data_AF-A0A061P0N8-F1
#
_entry.id   AF-A0A061P0N8-F1
#
_cell.length_a   1.000
_cell.length_b   1.000
_cell.length_c   1.000
_cell.angle_alpha   90.00
_cell.angle_beta   90.00
_cell.angle_gamma   90.00
#
_symmetry.space_group_name_H-M   'P 1'
#
loop_
_entity.id
_entity.type
_entity.pdbx_description
1 polymer ?
#
loop_
_entity_poly.entity_id
_entity_poly.type
_entity_poly.pdbx_seq_one_letter_code
_entity_poly.pdbx_strand_id
1 'polypeptide(L)'
;MYTIGTLSKKTGVTIRTLDYYDEIGLLSPHNKTEGGHRLYSDEEVFRLEKILSLKFLGLSLETIQSFMKERTTTWEAELSRQMRMVQQQKERLTQIETAIRSVLYSVKVEHDVNWAVIFQVMNLYQEGMMPANDTLNQYLNNEEKERMLSISYDQQTEEQWLALIQDIRSNLHELPTSTVAQQLLDRWLAGTYEMYGEDKQFLGKTWT
;
A
#
# COMPACT_ATOMS: atom_id res chain seq x y z
N MET A 1 33.05 23.93 0.33
CA MET A 1 32.98 22.66 -0.43
C MET A 1 33.41 21.50 0.44
N TYR A 2 32.75 20.35 0.29
CA TYR A 2 32.96 19.13 1.07
C TYR A 2 33.31 17.98 0.14
N THR A 3 34.30 17.16 0.49
CA THR A 3 34.50 15.87 -0.18
C THR A 3 33.42 14.89 0.23
N ILE A 4 33.17 13.84 -0.56
CA ILE A 4 32.20 12.79 -0.19
C ILE A 4 32.48 12.18 1.19
N GLY A 5 33.75 11.98 1.55
CA GLY A 5 34.15 11.47 2.86
C GLY A 5 33.85 12.45 4.01
N THR A 6 34.12 13.74 3.81
CA THR A 6 33.79 14.77 4.81
C THR A 6 32.28 14.94 4.95
N LEU A 7 31.54 14.90 3.84
CA LEU A 7 30.09 14.98 3.83
C LEU A 7 29.47 13.79 4.59
N SER A 8 29.91 12.57 4.28
CA SER A 8 29.48 11.34 4.96
C SER A 8 29.70 11.40 6.47
N LYS A 9 30.89 11.85 6.91
CA LYS A 9 31.19 12.00 8.35
C LYS A 9 30.31 13.04 9.05
N LYS A 10 29.93 14.13 8.36
CA LYS A 10 29.13 15.23 8.94
C LYS A 10 27.64 14.90 8.99
N THR A 11 27.12 14.16 8.02
CA THR A 11 25.68 13.90 7.89
C THR A 11 25.28 12.51 8.40
N GLY A 12 26.24 11.62 8.64
CA GLY A 12 25.98 10.22 8.98
C GLY A 12 25.49 9.37 7.81
N VAL A 13 25.34 9.97 6.61
CA VAL A 13 24.97 9.25 5.40
C VAL A 13 26.17 8.47 4.90
N THR A 14 26.00 7.18 4.61
CA THR A 14 27.12 6.35 4.13
C THR A 14 27.60 6.81 2.76
N ILE A 15 28.89 6.65 2.48
CA ILE A 15 29.46 6.93 1.15
C ILE A 15 28.69 6.15 0.07
N ARG A 16 28.34 4.89 0.32
CA ARG A 16 27.55 4.06 -0.60
C ARG A 16 26.17 4.67 -0.92
N THR A 17 25.52 5.28 0.05
CA THR A 17 24.23 5.98 -0.16
C THR A 17 24.42 7.24 -1.00
N LEU A 18 25.48 8.02 -0.75
CA LEU A 18 25.81 9.20 -1.54
C LEU A 18 26.17 8.85 -2.98
N ASP A 19 26.91 7.76 -3.19
CA ASP A 19 27.22 7.21 -4.52
C ASP A 19 25.96 6.79 -5.25
N TYR A 20 25.07 6.05 -4.58
CA TYR A 20 23.79 5.65 -5.16
C TYR A 20 22.93 6.87 -5.54
N TYR A 21 22.90 7.92 -4.72
CA TYR A 21 22.18 9.15 -5.05
C TYR A 21 22.77 9.88 -6.25
N ASP A 22 24.08 9.81 -6.46
CA ASP A 22 24.74 10.32 -7.67
C ASP A 22 24.38 9.48 -8.90
N GLU A 23 24.42 8.15 -8.78
CA GLU A 23 24.08 7.20 -9.85
C GLU A 23 22.66 7.39 -10.39
N ILE A 24 21.69 7.60 -9.50
CA ILE A 24 20.30 7.85 -9.90
C ILE A 24 20.03 9.33 -10.24
N GLY A 25 21.04 10.21 -10.17
CA GLY A 25 20.90 11.64 -10.44
C GLY A 25 20.04 12.40 -9.43
N LEU A 26 19.87 11.86 -8.22
CA LEU A 26 19.12 12.49 -7.15
C LEU A 26 19.96 13.57 -6.44
N LEU A 27 21.25 13.29 -6.24
CA LEU A 27 22.23 14.21 -5.68
C LEU A 27 23.57 14.05 -6.41
N SER A 28 23.86 14.95 -7.34
CA SER A 28 25.13 14.95 -8.06
C SER A 28 26.14 15.91 -7.42
N PRO A 29 27.45 15.62 -7.50
CA PRO A 29 28.48 16.53 -6.99
C PRO A 29 28.51 17.81 -7.82
N HIS A 30 28.80 18.93 -7.16
CA HIS A 30 29.01 20.22 -7.82
C HIS A 30 30.20 20.18 -8.79
N ASN A 31 31.28 19.53 -8.35
CA ASN A 31 32.49 19.41 -9.15
C ASN A 31 33.31 18.19 -8.71
N LYS A 32 34.42 17.94 -9.40
CA LYS A 32 35.44 16.99 -9.00
C LYS A 32 36.79 17.70 -8.89
N THR A 33 37.62 17.30 -7.93
CA THR A 33 39.04 17.71 -7.88
C THR A 33 39.79 17.19 -9.11
N GLU A 34 40.99 17.71 -9.37
CA GLU A 34 41.88 17.18 -10.44
C GLU A 34 42.16 15.68 -10.29
N GLY A 35 42.23 15.17 -9.05
CA GLY A 35 42.38 13.73 -8.75
C GLY A 35 41.08 12.91 -8.85
N GLY A 36 39.97 13.51 -9.32
CA GLY A 36 38.69 12.83 -9.51
C GLY A 36 37.78 12.74 -8.28
N HIS A 37 38.20 13.24 -7.11
CA HIS A 37 37.36 13.22 -5.90
C HIS A 37 36.14 14.15 -6.04
N ARG A 38 34.96 13.64 -5.72
CA ARG A 38 33.68 14.38 -5.71
C ARG A 38 33.68 15.51 -4.67
N LEU A 39 33.19 16.68 -5.07
CA LEU A 39 33.04 17.88 -4.26
C LEU A 39 31.58 18.34 -4.26
N TYR A 40 31.07 18.63 -3.07
CA TYR A 40 29.72 19.13 -2.83
C TYR A 40 29.81 20.55 -2.27
N SER A 41 29.08 21.49 -2.88
CA SER A 41 28.93 22.84 -2.36
C SER A 41 27.83 22.87 -1.29
N ASP A 42 27.55 24.05 -0.72
CA ASP A 42 26.47 24.20 0.24
C ASP A 42 25.10 23.91 -0.40
N GLU A 43 24.93 24.17 -1.70
CA GLU A 43 23.69 23.88 -2.44
C GLU A 43 23.39 22.38 -2.48
N GLU A 44 24.38 21.53 -2.74
CA GLU A 44 24.22 20.08 -2.68
C GLU A 44 23.98 19.59 -1.25
N VAL A 45 24.55 20.27 -0.24
CA VAL A 45 24.27 19.95 1.16
C VAL A 45 22.81 20.24 1.51
N PHE A 46 22.28 21.40 1.09
CA PHE A 46 20.86 21.71 1.23
C PHE A 46 19.97 20.72 0.48
N ARG A 47 20.39 20.31 -0.73
CA ARG A 47 19.69 19.28 -1.49
C ARG A 47 19.66 17.95 -0.75
N LEU A 48 20.77 17.55 -0.15
CA LEU A 48 20.88 16.33 0.65
C LEU A 48 19.98 16.39 1.89
N GLU A 49 19.95 17.50 2.62
CA GLU A 49 19.05 17.68 3.76
C GLU A 49 17.59 17.45 3.35
N LYS A 50 17.14 18.07 2.26
CA LYS A 50 15.77 17.88 1.74
C LYS A 50 15.47 16.43 1.39
N ILE A 51 16.42 15.72 0.76
CA ILE A 51 16.28 14.29 0.46
C ILE A 51 16.13 13.47 1.75
N LEU A 52 16.96 13.74 2.76
CA LEU A 52 16.92 13.01 4.03
C LEU A 52 15.62 13.27 4.80
N SER A 53 15.17 14.52 4.84
CA SER A 53 13.91 14.91 5.47
C SER A 53 12.71 14.23 4.81
N LEU A 54 12.66 14.17 3.47
CA LEU A 54 11.61 13.45 2.76
C LEU A 54 11.71 11.92 2.94
N LYS A 55 12.93 11.35 3.01
CA LYS A 55 13.12 9.93 3.34
C LYS A 55 12.66 9.61 4.76
N PHE A 56 12.89 10.51 5.71
CA PHE A 56 12.43 10.37 7.09
C PHE A 56 10.89 10.33 7.16
N LEU A 57 10.21 11.07 6.28
CA LEU A 57 8.74 11.05 6.14
C LEU A 57 8.21 9.79 5.41
N GLY A 58 9.09 8.84 5.05
CA GLY A 58 8.70 7.56 4.46
C GLY A 58 8.53 7.58 2.94
N LEU A 59 8.90 8.65 2.24
CA LEU A 59 8.77 8.72 0.79
C LEU A 59 9.78 7.79 0.09
N SER A 60 9.36 7.18 -1.03
CA SER A 60 10.26 6.42 -1.89
C SER A 60 11.25 7.35 -2.60
N LEU A 61 12.41 6.83 -2.99
CA LEU A 61 13.42 7.64 -3.70
C LEU A 61 12.91 8.12 -5.07
N GLU A 62 12.04 7.34 -5.71
CA GLU A 62 11.40 7.70 -6.97
C GLU A 62 10.47 8.91 -6.79
N THR A 63 9.62 8.89 -5.76
CA THR A 63 8.76 10.03 -5.43
C THR A 63 9.61 11.26 -5.12
N ILE A 64 10.66 11.12 -4.30
CA ILE A 64 11.57 12.23 -4.00
C ILE A 64 12.21 12.76 -5.28
N GLN A 65 12.63 11.90 -6.20
CA GLN A 65 13.23 12.33 -7.45
C GLN A 65 12.25 13.16 -8.31
N SER A 66 10.98 12.77 -8.37
CA SER A 66 9.92 13.56 -9.03
C SER A 66 9.71 14.92 -8.34
N PHE A 67 9.66 14.93 -7.00
CA PHE A 67 9.60 16.15 -6.20
C PHE A 67 10.77 17.10 -6.46
N MET A 68 11.97 16.56 -6.69
CA MET A 68 13.17 17.34 -6.94
C MET A 68 13.31 17.80 -8.40
N LYS A 69 12.49 17.28 -9.31
CA LYS A 69 12.43 17.67 -10.74
C LYS A 69 11.31 18.68 -11.03
N GLU A 70 10.24 18.65 -10.26
CA GLU A 70 9.12 19.58 -10.42
C GLU A 70 9.52 21.00 -10.01
N ARG A 71 9.39 21.95 -10.95
CA ARG A 71 9.38 23.38 -10.64
C ARG A 71 8.03 23.72 -10.00
N THR A 72 7.89 23.48 -8.70
CA THR A 72 6.75 23.98 -7.94
C THR A 72 6.75 25.51 -7.97
N THR A 73 5.59 26.11 -8.25
CA THR A 73 5.44 27.56 -8.46
C THR A 73 5.66 28.39 -7.18
N THR A 74 5.53 27.81 -5.97
CA THR A 74 5.84 28.47 -4.68
C THR A 74 6.27 27.48 -3.59
N TRP A 75 7.02 27.95 -2.59
CA TRP A 75 7.37 27.20 -1.37
C TRP A 75 6.16 26.79 -0.55
N GLU A 76 5.12 27.64 -0.51
CA GLU A 76 3.87 27.39 0.21
C GLU A 76 3.13 26.16 -0.34
N ALA A 77 3.05 26.02 -1.66
CA ALA A 77 2.41 24.88 -2.31
C ALA A 77 3.14 23.56 -1.97
N GLU A 78 4.47 23.61 -1.91
CA GLU A 78 5.30 22.45 -1.58
C GLU A 78 5.17 22.03 -0.11
N LEU A 79 5.27 22.98 0.84
CA LEU A 79 5.06 22.69 2.26
C LEU A 79 3.63 22.21 2.54
N SER A 80 2.64 22.77 1.84
CA SER A 80 1.24 22.31 1.93
C SER A 80 1.07 20.89 1.41
N ARG A 81 1.76 20.52 0.33
CA ARG A 81 1.78 19.14 -0.19
C ARG A 81 2.41 18.19 0.82
N GLN A 82 3.56 18.54 1.37
CA GLN A 82 4.22 17.74 2.41
C GLN A 82 3.33 17.57 3.64
N MET A 83 2.70 18.64 4.12
CA MET A 83 1.76 18.59 5.25
C MET A 83 0.58 17.64 4.98
N ARG A 84 -0.02 17.67 3.77
CA ARG A 84 -1.07 16.73 3.39
C ARG A 84 -0.59 15.28 3.40
N MET A 85 0.62 15.02 2.91
CA MET A 85 1.19 13.68 2.94
C MET A 85 1.42 13.18 4.38
N VAL A 86 1.96 14.02 5.26
CA VAL A 86 2.11 13.66 6.67
C VAL A 86 0.76 13.38 7.32
N GLN A 87 -0.25 14.20 7.04
CA GLN A 87 -1.58 14.00 7.60
C GLN A 87 -2.20 12.68 7.11
N GLN A 88 -2.05 12.35 5.82
CA GLN A 88 -2.52 11.08 5.26
C GLN A 88 -1.81 9.87 5.91
N GLN A 89 -0.49 9.96 6.16
CA GLN A 89 0.23 8.90 6.86
C GLN A 89 -0.23 8.74 8.32
N LYS A 90 -0.51 9.84 9.03
CA LYS A 90 -1.06 9.78 10.39
C LYS A 90 -2.42 9.09 10.43
N GLU A 91 -3.29 9.43 9.48
CA GLU A 91 -4.64 8.87 9.39
C GLU A 91 -4.58 7.36 9.12
N ARG A 92 -3.70 6.94 8.20
CA ARG A 92 -3.43 5.52 7.94
C ARG A 92 -2.90 4.78 9.16
N LEU A 93 -1.93 5.35 9.87
CA LEU A 93 -1.41 4.75 11.11
C LEU A 93 -2.50 4.60 12.17
N THR A 94 -3.43 5.56 12.24
CA THR A 94 -4.58 5.51 13.15
C THR A 94 -5.55 4.39 12.78
N GLN A 95 -5.81 4.19 11.48
CA GLN A 95 -6.64 3.09 10.98
C GLN A 95 -6.01 1.73 11.29
N ILE A 96 -4.71 1.57 11.03
CA ILE A 96 -3.96 0.36 11.37
C ILE A 96 -4.01 0.08 12.87
N GLU A 97 -3.78 1.09 13.72
CA GLU A 97 -3.85 0.94 15.17
C GLU A 97 -5.24 0.44 15.61
N THR A 98 -6.30 1.04 15.06
CA THR A 98 -7.68 0.67 15.36
C THR A 98 -7.98 -0.76 14.96
N ALA A 99 -7.55 -1.18 13.77
CA ALA A 99 -7.76 -2.52 13.26
C ALA A 99 -6.98 -3.57 14.09
N ILE A 100 -5.73 -3.29 14.46
CA ILE A 100 -4.94 -4.16 15.36
C ILE A 100 -5.61 -4.28 16.73
N ARG A 101 -6.15 -3.19 17.29
CA ARG A 101 -6.90 -3.22 18.56
C ARG A 101 -8.13 -4.11 18.47
N SER A 102 -8.84 -4.09 17.35
CA SER A 102 -10.00 -4.96 17.10
C SER A 102 -9.61 -6.45 17.07
N VAL A 103 -8.53 -6.80 16.37
CA VAL A 103 -7.96 -8.16 16.39
C VAL A 103 -7.56 -8.57 17.81
N LEU A 104 -6.88 -7.69 18.53
CA LEU A 104 -6.44 -7.97 19.90
C LEU A 104 -7.64 -8.22 20.82
N TYR A 105 -8.74 -7.49 20.63
CA TYR A 105 -9.98 -7.69 21.37
C TYR A 105 -10.62 -9.05 21.07
N SER A 106 -10.78 -9.42 19.79
CA SER A 106 -11.37 -10.72 19.42
C SER A 106 -10.54 -11.90 19.95
N VAL A 107 -9.22 -11.83 19.83
CA VAL A 107 -8.34 -12.88 20.37
C VAL A 107 -8.41 -12.98 21.90
N LYS A 108 -8.50 -11.85 22.62
CA LYS A 108 -8.52 -11.85 24.10
C LYS A 108 -9.87 -12.18 24.71
N VAL A 109 -10.96 -11.78 24.07
CA VAL A 109 -12.31 -11.87 24.63
C VAL A 109 -13.06 -13.05 24.03
N GLU A 110 -13.01 -13.18 22.70
CA GLU A 110 -13.76 -14.21 21.95
C GLU A 110 -12.96 -15.51 21.79
N HIS A 111 -11.65 -15.52 22.13
CA HIS A 111 -10.74 -16.66 21.99
C HIS A 111 -10.68 -17.23 20.55
N ASP A 112 -11.07 -16.43 19.55
CA ASP A 112 -11.01 -16.77 18.13
C ASP A 112 -10.32 -15.65 17.36
N VAL A 113 -9.76 -15.98 16.20
CA VAL A 113 -9.12 -15.01 15.31
C VAL A 113 -10.16 -14.55 14.29
N ASN A 114 -10.53 -13.28 14.34
CA ASN A 114 -11.35 -12.69 13.29
C ASN A 114 -10.50 -12.44 12.03
N TRP A 115 -10.47 -13.44 11.15
CA TRP A 115 -9.69 -13.41 9.91
C TRP A 115 -10.09 -12.28 8.97
N ALA A 116 -11.35 -11.85 8.96
CA ALA A 116 -11.77 -10.69 8.15
C ALA A 116 -11.05 -9.40 8.59
N VAL A 117 -10.92 -9.19 9.91
CA VAL A 117 -10.17 -8.05 10.45
C VAL A 117 -8.67 -8.20 10.22
N ILE A 118 -8.12 -9.42 10.27
CA ILE A 118 -6.72 -9.69 9.90
C ILE A 118 -6.46 -9.33 8.43
N PHE A 119 -7.32 -9.76 7.49
CA PHE A 119 -7.19 -9.41 6.08
C PHE A 119 -7.34 -7.90 5.85
N GLN A 120 -8.22 -7.23 6.58
CA GLN A 120 -8.32 -5.76 6.57
C GLN A 120 -7.00 -5.11 7.04
N VAL A 121 -6.41 -5.57 8.14
CA VAL A 121 -5.09 -5.09 8.63
C VAL A 121 -3.99 -5.33 7.60
N MET A 122 -3.98 -6.51 6.95
CA MET A 122 -3.02 -6.86 5.90
C MET A 122 -3.13 -5.93 4.69
N ASN A 123 -4.36 -5.62 4.25
CA ASN A 123 -4.60 -4.69 3.15
C ASN A 123 -4.16 -3.27 3.50
N LEU A 124 -4.41 -2.81 4.73
CA LEU A 124 -3.95 -1.49 5.22
C LEU A 124 -2.42 -1.37 5.23
N TYR A 125 -1.68 -2.47 5.42
CA TYR A 125 -0.21 -2.47 5.27
C TYR A 125 0.24 -2.31 3.81
N GLN A 126 -0.53 -2.81 2.86
CA GLN A 126 -0.22 -2.72 1.43
C GLN A 126 -0.52 -1.34 0.83
N GLU A 127 -1.44 -0.56 1.40
CA GLU A 127 -1.78 0.81 0.94
C GLU A 127 -0.63 1.84 1.00
N GLY A 128 0.54 1.47 1.52
CA GLY A 128 1.78 2.27 1.47
C GLY A 128 2.66 2.02 0.24
N MET A 129 2.34 0.97 -0.52
CA MET A 129 2.89 0.68 -1.83
C MET A 129 1.73 0.44 -2.79
N MET A 130 1.07 1.50 -3.23
CA MET A 130 0.48 1.54 -4.57
C MET A 130 0.00 2.94 -4.95
N PRO A 131 0.26 3.42 -6.18
CA PRO A 131 -0.75 4.21 -6.86
C PRO A 131 -1.94 3.28 -7.06
N ALA A 132 -3.12 3.66 -6.57
CA ALA A 132 -4.36 2.88 -6.56
C ALA A 132 -4.89 2.45 -7.95
N ASN A 133 -4.07 2.52 -9.00
CA ASN A 133 -4.41 2.17 -10.38
C ASN A 133 -3.65 0.94 -10.90
N ASP A 134 -2.43 0.63 -10.44
CA ASP A 134 -1.56 -0.28 -11.22
C ASP A 134 -1.87 -1.78 -11.05
N THR A 135 -2.24 -2.26 -9.86
CA THR A 135 -2.59 -3.69 -9.70
C THR A 135 -3.97 -4.01 -10.26
N LEU A 136 -4.94 -3.09 -10.16
CA LEU A 136 -6.27 -3.28 -10.76
C LEU A 136 -6.23 -3.21 -12.30
N ASN A 137 -5.35 -2.37 -12.89
CA ASN A 137 -5.12 -2.29 -14.34
C ASN A 137 -4.48 -3.55 -14.94
N GLN A 138 -3.78 -4.34 -14.12
CA GLN A 138 -3.08 -5.54 -14.59
C GLN A 138 -4.04 -6.73 -14.79
N TYR A 139 -5.19 -6.74 -14.11
CA TYR A 139 -6.12 -7.87 -14.10
C TYR A 139 -7.56 -7.51 -14.53
N LEU A 140 -8.01 -6.27 -14.30
CA LEU A 140 -9.36 -5.81 -14.60
C LEU A 140 -9.35 -4.59 -15.55
N ASN A 141 -10.13 -4.68 -16.63
CA ASN A 141 -10.38 -3.57 -17.54
C ASN A 141 -11.39 -2.57 -16.92
N ASN A 142 -11.57 -1.40 -17.56
CA ASN A 142 -12.42 -0.34 -16.98
C ASN A 142 -13.90 -0.74 -16.84
N GLU A 143 -14.42 -1.60 -17.72
CA GLU A 143 -15.78 -2.11 -17.66
C GLU A 143 -15.94 -3.11 -16.49
N GLU A 144 -14.97 -4.00 -16.29
CA GLU A 144 -14.88 -4.93 -15.15
C GLU A 144 -14.82 -4.18 -13.81
N LYS A 145 -14.15 -3.02 -13.76
CA LYS A 145 -14.08 -2.15 -12.57
C LYS A 145 -15.38 -1.44 -12.27
N GLU A 146 -16.02 -0.85 -13.27
CA GLU A 146 -17.34 -0.22 -13.11
C GLU A 146 -18.36 -1.26 -12.64
N ARG A 147 -18.28 -2.49 -13.18
CA ARG A 147 -19.09 -3.61 -12.72
C ARG A 147 -18.85 -3.92 -11.25
N MET A 148 -17.59 -4.04 -10.82
CA MET A 148 -17.22 -4.34 -9.43
C MET A 148 -17.66 -3.23 -8.45
N LEU A 149 -17.55 -1.97 -8.87
CA LEU A 149 -17.96 -0.79 -8.08
C LEU A 149 -19.48 -0.58 -8.08
N SER A 150 -20.20 -1.18 -9.03
CA SER A 150 -21.66 -1.10 -9.15
C SER A 150 -22.42 -2.21 -8.39
N ILE A 151 -21.70 -3.19 -7.83
CA ILE A 151 -22.30 -4.23 -6.99
C ILE A 151 -22.77 -3.57 -5.69
N SER A 152 -24.08 -3.34 -5.60
CA SER A 152 -24.75 -2.85 -4.41
C SER A 152 -24.88 -3.98 -3.40
N TYR A 153 -24.18 -3.87 -2.27
CA TYR A 153 -24.46 -4.69 -1.09
C TYR A 153 -25.72 -4.15 -0.42
N ASP A 154 -26.88 -4.75 -0.73
CA ASP A 154 -28.07 -4.50 0.07
C ASP A 154 -28.02 -5.34 1.37
N GLN A 155 -28.74 -4.86 2.38
CA GLN A 155 -28.76 -5.47 3.72
C GLN A 155 -29.28 -6.92 3.70
N GLN A 156 -30.16 -7.25 2.75
CA GLN A 156 -30.74 -8.58 2.62
C GLN A 156 -29.72 -9.59 2.08
N THR A 157 -28.90 -9.16 1.12
CA THR A 157 -27.79 -9.95 0.57
C THR A 157 -26.77 -10.22 1.66
N GLU A 158 -26.40 -9.22 2.45
CA GLU A 158 -25.47 -9.36 3.58
C GLU A 158 -25.96 -10.41 4.61
N GLU A 159 -27.24 -10.36 5.00
CA GLU A 159 -27.84 -11.33 5.93
C GLU A 159 -27.83 -12.77 5.38
N GLN A 160 -28.09 -12.95 4.08
CA GLN A 160 -28.04 -14.25 3.42
C GLN A 160 -26.63 -14.83 3.38
N TRP A 161 -25.62 -14.00 3.16
CA TRP A 161 -24.21 -14.41 3.18
C TRP A 161 -23.74 -14.79 4.57
N LEU A 162 -24.12 -14.02 5.59
CA LEU A 162 -23.80 -14.35 6.98
C LEU A 162 -24.43 -15.68 7.40
N ALA A 163 -25.69 -15.94 7.03
CA ALA A 163 -26.36 -17.21 7.29
C ALA A 163 -25.67 -18.37 6.56
N LEU A 164 -25.30 -18.20 5.28
CA LEU A 164 -24.60 -19.23 4.51
C LEU A 164 -23.21 -19.55 5.11
N ILE A 165 -22.46 -18.54 5.54
CA ILE A 165 -21.16 -18.73 6.20
C ILE A 165 -21.33 -19.49 7.52
N GLN A 166 -22.37 -19.19 8.30
CA GLN A 166 -22.67 -19.93 9.52
C GLN A 166 -23.06 -21.39 9.26
N ASP A 167 -23.85 -21.65 8.21
CA ASP A 167 -24.21 -23.01 7.78
C ASP A 167 -22.97 -23.80 7.36
N ILE A 168 -22.07 -23.18 6.58
CA ILE A 168 -20.80 -23.80 6.16
C ILE A 168 -19.96 -24.13 7.38
N ARG A 169 -19.76 -23.19 8.30
CA ARG A 169 -18.97 -23.41 9.53
C ARG A 169 -19.53 -24.57 10.36
N SER A 170 -20.85 -24.69 10.46
CA SER A 170 -21.51 -25.74 11.23
C SER A 170 -21.37 -27.13 10.59
N ASN A 171 -21.12 -27.21 9.27
CA ASN A 171 -21.04 -28.45 8.51
C ASN A 171 -19.62 -28.76 7.99
N LEU A 172 -18.57 -28.10 8.50
CA LEU A 172 -17.17 -28.35 8.11
C LEU A 172 -16.67 -29.78 8.38
N HIS A 173 -17.37 -30.52 9.24
CA HIS A 173 -17.06 -31.91 9.57
C HIS A 173 -17.60 -32.91 8.54
N GLU A 174 -18.48 -32.48 7.65
CA GLU A 174 -19.01 -33.30 6.56
C GLU A 174 -17.97 -33.47 5.45
N LEU A 175 -18.00 -34.63 4.78
CA LEU A 175 -17.09 -34.89 3.66
C LEU A 175 -17.42 -33.95 2.48
N PRO A 176 -16.43 -33.49 1.69
CA PRO A 176 -16.67 -32.61 0.54
C PRO A 176 -17.60 -33.20 -0.52
N THR A 177 -17.69 -34.53 -0.61
CA THR A 177 -18.56 -35.27 -1.52
C THR A 177 -19.95 -35.57 -0.93
N SER A 178 -20.20 -35.20 0.33
CA SER A 178 -21.50 -35.37 0.98
C SER A 178 -22.55 -34.49 0.31
N THR A 179 -23.81 -34.93 0.37
CA THR A 179 -24.94 -34.16 -0.16
C THR A 179 -25.04 -32.78 0.49
N VAL A 180 -24.73 -32.67 1.78
CA VAL A 180 -24.76 -31.40 2.54
C VAL A 180 -23.67 -30.45 2.05
N ALA A 181 -22.43 -30.92 1.89
CA ALA A 181 -21.34 -30.10 1.37
C ALA A 181 -21.58 -29.63 -0.07
N GLN A 182 -22.14 -30.49 -0.92
CA GLN A 182 -22.49 -30.13 -2.30
C GLN A 182 -23.62 -29.09 -2.37
N GLN A 183 -24.64 -29.20 -1.51
CA GLN A 183 -25.71 -28.19 -1.42
C GLN A 183 -25.21 -26.82 -0.95
N LEU A 184 -24.24 -26.79 -0.02
CA LEU A 184 -23.61 -25.56 0.43
C LEU A 184 -22.72 -24.93 -0.65
N LEU A 185 -22.01 -25.77 -1.42
CA LEU A 185 -21.25 -25.35 -2.59
C LEU A 185 -22.17 -24.76 -3.67
N ASP A 186 -23.30 -25.39 -3.95
CA ASP A 186 -24.27 -24.87 -4.92
C ASP A 186 -24.86 -23.53 -4.48
N ARG A 187 -25.18 -23.37 -3.19
CA ARG A 187 -25.64 -22.09 -2.61
C ARG A 187 -24.57 -21.00 -2.70
N TRP A 188 -23.31 -21.36 -2.42
CA TRP A 188 -22.17 -20.45 -2.54
C TRP A 188 -21.98 -19.99 -3.99
N LEU A 189 -21.96 -20.94 -4.94
CA LEU A 189 -21.81 -20.64 -6.36
C LEU A 189 -22.98 -19.80 -6.88
N ALA A 190 -24.22 -20.13 -6.52
CA ALA A 190 -25.39 -19.36 -6.89
C ALA A 190 -25.29 -17.90 -6.41
N GLY A 191 -24.91 -17.67 -5.15
CA GLY A 191 -24.71 -16.33 -4.62
C GLY A 191 -23.58 -15.58 -5.34
N THR A 192 -22.48 -16.27 -5.69
CA THR A 192 -21.39 -15.63 -6.45
C THR A 192 -21.82 -15.26 -7.87
N TYR A 193 -22.63 -16.08 -8.53
CA TYR A 193 -23.14 -15.79 -9.88
C TYR A 193 -24.19 -14.70 -9.87
N GLU A 194 -24.99 -14.59 -8.82
CA GLU A 194 -25.95 -13.50 -8.65
C GLU A 194 -25.25 -12.14 -8.47
N MET A 195 -24.14 -12.10 -7.73
CA MET A 195 -23.38 -10.87 -7.51
C MET A 195 -22.50 -10.45 -8.69
N TYR A 196 -21.79 -11.40 -9.30
CA TYR A 196 -20.73 -11.10 -10.27
C TYR A 196 -21.09 -11.51 -11.71
N GLY A 197 -22.25 -12.14 -11.90
CA GLY A 197 -22.67 -12.75 -13.17
C GLY A 197 -22.03 -14.13 -13.39
N GLU A 198 -22.53 -14.89 -14.38
CA GLU A 198 -22.01 -16.22 -14.75
C GLU A 198 -20.65 -16.19 -15.50
N ASP A 199 -19.96 -15.05 -15.49
CA ASP A 199 -18.67 -14.91 -16.16
C ASP A 199 -17.56 -15.60 -15.36
N LYS A 200 -17.32 -16.86 -15.71
CA LYS A 200 -16.29 -17.71 -15.11
C LYS A 200 -14.87 -17.15 -15.29
N GLN A 201 -14.62 -16.35 -16.32
CA GLN A 201 -13.31 -15.75 -16.58
C GLN A 201 -13.09 -14.52 -15.67
N PHE A 202 -14.13 -13.72 -15.47
CA PHE A 202 -14.12 -12.62 -14.51
C PHE A 202 -14.00 -13.14 -13.07
N LEU A 203 -14.79 -14.14 -12.69
CA LEU A 203 -14.69 -14.79 -11.38
C LEU A 203 -13.31 -15.41 -11.14
N GLY A 204 -12.72 -16.06 -12.14
CA GLY A 204 -11.36 -16.61 -12.00
C GLY A 204 -10.31 -15.56 -11.62
N LYS A 205 -10.51 -14.29 -11.97
CA LYS A 205 -9.62 -13.18 -11.66
C LYS A 205 -9.89 -12.53 -10.30
N THR A 206 -11.07 -12.71 -9.71
CA THR A 206 -11.43 -12.11 -8.42
C THR A 206 -11.05 -12.98 -7.22
N TRP A 207 -10.66 -14.24 -7.45
CA TRP A 207 -10.37 -15.23 -6.39
C TRP A 207 -8.91 -15.74 -6.39
N THR A 208 -7.99 -15.15 -7.17
CA THR A 208 -6.53 -15.42 -7.18
C THR A 208 -5.74 -14.18 -6.87
#